data_AF-I4B5N6-F1
#
_entry.id   AF-I4B5N6-F1
#
_cell.length_a   1.000
_cell.length_b   1.000
_cell.length_c   1.000
_cell.angle_alpha   90.00
_cell.angle_beta   90.00
_cell.angle_gamma   90.00
#
_symmetry.space_group_name_H-M   'P 1'
#
loop_
_entity.id
_entity.type
_entity.pdbx_description
1 polymer ?
#
loop_
_entity_poly.entity_id
_entity_poly.type
_entity_poly.pdbx_seq_one_letter_code
_entity_poly.pdbx_strand_id
1 'polypeptide(L)'
;MLKHLHGLGLSCLFLGFITLLVSCRNEKQLATAKANAVAYGLARCDCEKQRRKEPQGDTRECTEAMARATRYLNINVEFGKFNSAATAEIEKAGNDAYEKCLQSAAQK
;
A
#
# COMPACT_ATOMS: atom_id res chain seq x y z
N MET A 1 -20.82 -53.47 -22.08
CA MET A 1 -20.46 -52.76 -20.83
C MET A 1 -19.27 -51.86 -21.11
N LEU A 2 -19.48 -50.56 -21.28
CA LEU A 2 -18.40 -49.59 -21.48
C LEU A 2 -18.60 -48.46 -20.46
N LYS A 3 -17.90 -48.55 -19.33
CA LYS A 3 -17.96 -47.57 -18.24
C LYS A 3 -16.80 -46.57 -18.41
N HIS A 4 -17.18 -45.29 -18.43
CA HIS A 4 -16.46 -44.11 -17.95
C HIS A 4 -14.93 -44.14 -17.92
N LEU A 5 -14.27 -43.36 -18.79
CA LEU A 5 -12.93 -42.84 -18.50
C LEU A 5 -12.57 -41.55 -19.28
N HIS A 6 -13.41 -40.52 -19.22
CA HIS A 6 -13.02 -39.17 -19.66
C HIS A 6 -13.51 -38.15 -18.62
N GLY A 7 -12.61 -37.67 -17.74
CA GLY A 7 -13.01 -36.67 -16.74
C GLY A 7 -11.96 -36.19 -15.73
N LEU A 8 -10.67 -36.47 -15.90
CA LEU A 8 -9.65 -36.14 -14.88
C LEU A 8 -8.42 -35.36 -15.38
N GLY A 9 -8.33 -35.03 -16.67
CA GLY A 9 -7.16 -34.33 -17.23
C GLY A 9 -7.27 -32.80 -17.30
N LEU A 10 -8.48 -32.24 -17.32
CA LEU A 10 -8.70 -30.81 -17.61
C LEU A 10 -8.78 -29.93 -16.34
N SER A 11 -9.03 -30.50 -15.16
CA SER A 11 -9.21 -29.71 -13.93
C SER A 11 -7.92 -29.20 -13.28
N CYS A 12 -6.78 -29.88 -13.47
CA CYS A 12 -5.53 -29.47 -12.83
C CYS A 12 -4.86 -28.25 -13.51
N LEU A 13 -4.97 -28.12 -14.83
CA LEU A 13 -4.39 -27.00 -15.57
C LEU A 13 -5.14 -25.68 -15.33
N PHE A 14 -6.46 -25.74 -15.14
CA PHE A 14 -7.25 -24.56 -14.79
C PHE A 14 -7.04 -24.11 -13.34
N LEU A 15 -6.88 -25.02 -12.38
CA LEU A 15 -6.61 -24.65 -10.99
C LEU A 15 -5.25 -23.95 -10.82
N GLY A 16 -4.20 -24.43 -11.51
CA GLY A 16 -2.86 -23.84 -11.42
C GLY A 16 -2.76 -22.43 -12.00
N PHE A 17 -3.54 -22.11 -13.03
CA PHE A 17 -3.55 -20.77 -13.63
C PHE A 17 -4.31 -19.77 -12.75
N ILE A 18 -5.39 -20.21 -12.09
CA ILE A 18 -6.19 -19.35 -11.20
C ILE A 18 -5.41 -18.98 -9.94
N THR A 19 -4.65 -19.90 -9.34
CA THR A 19 -3.85 -19.60 -8.13
C THR A 19 -2.69 -18.65 -8.42
N LEU A 20 -2.03 -18.78 -9.57
CA LEU A 20 -0.94 -17.88 -9.97
C LEU A 20 -1.41 -16.42 -10.13
N LEU A 21 -2.57 -16.22 -10.74
CA LEU A 21 -3.16 -14.89 -10.96
C LEU A 21 -3.58 -14.22 -9.64
N VAL A 22 -4.03 -14.99 -8.65
CA VAL A 22 -4.42 -14.47 -7.33
C VAL A 22 -3.19 -14.01 -6.54
N SER A 23 -2.10 -14.79 -6.55
CA SER A 23 -0.86 -14.42 -5.83
C SER A 23 -0.22 -13.14 -6.40
N CYS A 24 -0.10 -13.02 -7.73
CA CYS A 24 0.43 -11.79 -8.34
C CYS A 24 -0.46 -10.56 -8.09
N ARG A 25 -1.78 -10.73 -7.98
CA ARG A 25 -2.70 -9.64 -7.67
C ARG A 25 -2.51 -9.13 -6.24
N ASN A 26 -2.36 -10.04 -5.28
CA ASN A 26 -2.13 -9.69 -3.87
C ASN A 26 -0.81 -8.93 -3.68
N GLU A 27 0.28 -9.37 -4.32
CA GLU A 27 1.57 -8.66 -4.26
C GLU A 27 1.49 -7.25 -4.85
N LYS A 28 0.83 -7.07 -6.00
CA LYS A 28 0.62 -5.76 -6.61
C LYS A 28 -0.21 -4.85 -5.72
N GLN A 29 -1.26 -5.37 -5.10
CA GLN A 29 -2.09 -4.60 -4.16
C GLN A 29 -1.29 -4.19 -2.93
N LEU A 30 -0.49 -5.10 -2.34
CA LEU A 30 0.37 -4.80 -1.20
C LEU A 30 1.40 -3.72 -1.54
N ALA A 31 2.05 -3.82 -2.70
CA ALA A 31 3.00 -2.81 -3.17
C ALA A 31 2.33 -1.44 -3.36
N THR A 32 1.12 -1.41 -3.91
CA THR A 32 0.35 -0.17 -4.08
C THR A 32 -0.07 0.43 -2.73
N ALA A 33 -0.48 -0.41 -1.77
CA ALA A 33 -0.79 0.04 -0.41
C ALA A 33 0.43 0.64 0.28
N LYS A 34 1.59 -0.02 0.20
CA LYS A 34 2.87 0.50 0.70
C LYS A 34 3.23 1.84 0.05
N ALA A 35 3.06 1.98 -1.28
CA ALA A 35 3.33 3.24 -1.98
C ALA A 35 2.43 4.39 -1.49
N ASN A 36 1.13 4.13 -1.28
CA ASN A 36 0.21 5.12 -0.73
C ASN A 36 0.52 5.48 0.73
N ALA A 37 0.93 4.50 1.54
CA ALA A 37 1.39 4.77 2.90
C ALA A 37 2.67 5.62 2.93
N VAL A 38 3.63 5.37 2.04
CA VAL A 38 4.82 6.21 1.86
C VAL A 38 4.43 7.62 1.45
N ALA A 39 3.53 7.78 0.47
CA ALA A 39 3.05 9.10 0.03
C ALA A 39 2.39 9.88 1.18
N TYR A 40 1.60 9.19 2.03
CA TYR A 40 1.04 9.77 3.24
C TYR A 40 2.14 10.21 4.22
N GLY A 41 3.13 9.36 4.49
CA GLY A 41 4.23 9.65 5.39
C GLY A 41 5.05 10.88 4.96
N LEU A 42 5.33 11.00 3.65
CA LEU A 42 6.01 12.16 3.08
C LEU A 42 5.17 13.44 3.19
N ALA A 43 3.88 13.38 2.85
CA ALA A 43 2.98 14.54 2.97
C ALA A 43 2.82 15.00 4.43
N ARG A 44 2.77 14.05 5.38
CA ARG A 44 2.78 14.35 6.82
C ARG A 44 4.07 15.07 7.24
N CYS A 45 5.22 14.61 6.75
CA CYS A 45 6.51 15.24 7.01
C CYS A 45 6.55 16.68 6.47
N ASP A 46 6.04 16.92 5.26
CA ASP A 46 5.97 18.26 4.68
C ASP A 46 5.09 19.20 5.51
N CYS A 47 3.92 18.73 5.97
CA CYS A 47 3.08 19.49 6.90
C CYS A 47 3.81 19.83 8.20
N GLU A 48 4.52 18.87 8.78
CA GLU A 48 5.30 19.09 10.01
C GLU A 48 6.39 20.14 9.78
N LYS A 49 7.08 20.12 8.63
CA LYS A 49 8.08 21.13 8.27
C LYS A 49 7.47 22.52 8.12
N GLN A 50 6.32 22.66 7.46
CA GLN A 50 5.65 23.96 7.30
C GLN A 50 5.18 24.52 8.64
N ARG A 51 4.70 23.65 9.55
CA ARG A 51 4.29 24.03 10.91
C ARG A 51 5.43 24.56 11.78
N ARG A 52 6.66 24.15 11.53
CA ARG A 52 7.86 24.56 12.28
C ARG A 52 8.50 25.86 11.78
N LYS A 53 8.02 26.45 10.68
CA LYS A 53 8.52 27.73 10.17
C LYS A 53 7.94 28.90 10.96
N GLU A 54 8.68 30.01 11.03
CA GLU A 54 8.19 31.29 11.54
C GLU A 54 8.31 32.40 10.47
N PRO A 55 7.18 33.03 10.06
CA PRO A 55 5.80 32.66 10.39
C PRO A 55 5.45 31.25 9.87
N GLN A 56 4.39 30.66 10.45
CA GLN A 56 3.92 29.33 10.05
C GLN A 56 3.68 29.26 8.54
N GLY A 57 4.24 28.23 7.90
CA GLY A 57 4.06 28.00 6.46
C GLY A 57 2.67 27.48 6.11
N ASP A 58 2.30 27.57 4.83
CA ASP A 58 1.05 27.04 4.30
C ASP A 58 1.06 25.50 4.33
N THR A 59 0.05 24.91 4.97
CA THR A 59 -0.14 23.46 5.07
C THR A 59 -1.20 22.91 4.12
N ARG A 60 -1.82 23.73 3.25
CA ARG A 60 -2.94 23.30 2.40
C ARG A 60 -2.54 22.15 1.48
N GLU A 61 -1.44 22.30 0.74
CA GLU A 61 -1.01 21.30 -0.25
C GLU A 61 -0.65 19.95 0.38
N CYS A 62 0.09 19.98 1.49
CA CYS A 62 0.46 18.76 2.20
C CYS A 62 -0.77 18.09 2.86
N THR A 63 -1.75 18.88 3.34
CA THR A 63 -3.01 18.35 3.88
C THR A 63 -3.84 17.68 2.80
N GLU A 64 -3.95 18.30 1.62
CA GLU A 64 -4.62 17.69 0.47
C GLU A 64 -3.91 16.42 -0.01
N ALA A 65 -2.58 16.41 -0.01
CA ALA A 65 -1.78 15.24 -0.37
C ALA A 65 -1.99 14.08 0.61
N MET A 66 -2.01 14.35 1.93
CA MET A 66 -2.36 13.38 2.95
C MET A 66 -3.76 12.80 2.69
N ALA A 67 -4.77 13.65 2.47
CA ALA A 67 -6.13 13.21 2.21
C ALA A 67 -6.23 12.33 0.95
N ARG A 68 -5.51 12.68 -0.13
CA ARG A 68 -5.43 11.85 -1.34
C ARG A 68 -4.80 10.49 -1.06
N ALA A 69 -3.66 10.47 -0.38
CA ALA A 69 -2.95 9.24 -0.04
C ALA A 69 -3.79 8.33 0.86
N THR A 70 -4.46 8.87 1.88
CA THR A 70 -5.36 8.13 2.77
C THR A 70 -6.52 7.51 2.00
N ARG A 71 -7.15 8.24 1.08
CA ARG A 71 -8.24 7.69 0.25
C ARG A 71 -7.79 6.45 -0.52
N TYR A 72 -6.65 6.51 -1.19
CA TYR A 72 -6.13 5.35 -1.93
C TYR A 72 -5.60 4.24 -1.03
N LEU A 73 -5.10 4.57 0.16
CA LEU A 73 -4.69 3.58 1.15
C LEU A 73 -5.90 2.77 1.64
N ASN A 74 -7.00 3.45 1.98
CA ASN A 74 -8.23 2.80 2.44
C ASN A 74 -8.81 1.88 1.36
N ILE A 75 -8.88 2.37 0.11
CA ILE A 75 -9.26 1.56 -1.06
C ILE A 75 -8.40 0.29 -1.12
N ASN A 76 -7.07 0.43 -1.08
CA ASN A 76 -6.19 -0.73 -1.19
C ASN A 76 -6.34 -1.72 -0.03
N VAL A 77 -6.56 -1.24 1.20
CA VAL A 77 -6.75 -2.10 2.36
C VAL A 77 -8.08 -2.86 2.27
N GLU A 78 -9.16 -2.18 1.88
CA GLU A 78 -10.48 -2.79 1.68
C GLU A 78 -10.47 -3.83 0.55
N PHE A 79 -9.86 -3.52 -0.60
CA PHE A 79 -9.82 -4.43 -1.75
C PHE A 79 -8.74 -5.51 -1.65
N GLY A 80 -7.67 -5.26 -0.89
CA GLY A 80 -6.52 -6.16 -0.76
C GLY A 80 -6.72 -7.30 0.24
N LYS A 81 -7.71 -7.19 1.14
CA LYS A 81 -7.97 -8.18 2.21
C LYS A 81 -6.68 -8.60 2.93
N PHE A 82 -5.83 -7.63 3.25
CA PHE A 82 -4.53 -7.89 3.86
C PHE A 82 -4.68 -8.52 5.25
N ASN A 83 -3.78 -9.45 5.58
CA ASN A 83 -3.67 -9.96 6.93
C ASN A 83 -2.94 -8.94 7.83
N SER A 84 -2.92 -9.20 9.14
CA SER A 84 -2.31 -8.28 10.12
C SER A 84 -0.83 -7.99 9.83
N ALA A 85 -0.06 -8.98 9.38
CA ALA A 85 1.34 -8.80 9.03
C ALA A 85 1.52 -7.84 7.86
N ALA A 86 0.74 -8.01 6.78
CA ALA A 86 0.77 -7.13 5.62
C ALA A 86 0.31 -5.70 5.97
N THR A 87 -0.71 -5.55 6.82
CA THR A 87 -1.13 -4.24 7.34
C THR A 87 -0.01 -3.57 8.13
N ALA A 88 0.66 -4.30 9.02
CA ALA A 88 1.79 -3.77 9.78
C ALA A 88 2.95 -3.33 8.86
N GLU A 89 3.23 -4.07 7.79
CA GLU A 89 4.24 -3.68 6.81
C GLU A 89 3.85 -2.42 6.02
N ILE A 90 2.57 -2.24 5.70
CA ILE A 90 2.04 -1.04 5.05
C ILE A 90 2.21 0.18 5.96
N GLU A 91 1.79 0.07 7.22
CA GLU A 91 1.93 1.13 8.22
C GLU A 91 3.39 1.48 8.47
N LYS A 92 4.24 0.46 8.62
CA LYS A 92 5.69 0.63 8.78
C LYS A 92 6.31 1.38 7.61
N ALA A 93 5.93 1.07 6.36
CA ALA A 93 6.46 1.77 5.19
C ALA A 93 6.17 3.29 5.22
N GLY A 94 4.96 3.68 5.64
CA GLY A 94 4.60 5.09 5.80
C GLY A 94 5.34 5.79 6.95
N ASN A 95 5.44 5.13 8.10
CA ASN A 95 6.16 5.68 9.27
C ASN A 95 7.66 5.82 9.01
N ASP A 96 8.30 4.80 8.44
CA ASP A 96 9.72 4.85 8.05
C ASP A 96 9.99 6.03 7.09
N ALA A 97 9.10 6.27 6.12
CA ALA A 97 9.24 7.38 5.18
C ALA A 97 9.12 8.74 5.88
N TYR A 98 8.17 8.88 6.81
CA TYR A 98 8.00 10.07 7.63
C TYR A 98 9.23 10.35 8.49
N GLU A 99 9.72 9.35 9.23
CA GLU A 99 10.88 9.49 10.12
C GLU A 99 12.15 9.86 9.35
N LYS A 100 12.43 9.17 8.25
CA LYS A 100 13.55 9.50 7.36
C LYS A 100 13.46 10.93 6.83
N CYS A 101 12.26 11.34 6.40
CA CYS A 101 12.04 12.68 5.86
C CYS A 101 12.29 13.80 6.89
N LEU A 102 11.98 13.56 8.16
CA LEU A 102 12.27 14.49 9.26
C LEU A 102 13.76 14.50 9.63
N GLN A 103 14.41 13.35 9.65
CA GLN A 103 15.85 13.24 9.93
C GLN A 103 16.69 13.95 8.86
N SER A 104 16.33 13.84 7.57
CA SER A 104 16.98 14.58 6.49
C SER A 104 16.79 16.10 6.58
N ALA A 105 15.80 16.57 7.35
CA ALA A 105 15.56 18.00 7.59
C ALA A 105 16.45 18.56 8.70
N ALA A 106 16.80 17.75 9.69
CA ALA A 106 17.68 18.13 10.80
C ALA A 106 19.17 18.22 10.41
N GLN A 107 19.52 17.74 9.21
CA GLN A 107 20.90 17.72 8.68
C GLN A 107 21.20 18.87 7.71
N LYS A 108 20.31 19.87 7.61
CA LYS A 108 20.49 21.09 6.82
C LYS A 108 20.34 22.32 7.71
#